data_AF-V6LWN4-F1
#
_entry.id   AF-V6LWN4-F1
#
_cell.length_a   1.000
_cell.length_b   1.000
_cell.length_c   1.000
_cell.angle_alpha   90.00
_cell.angle_beta   90.00
_cell.angle_gamma   90.00
#
_symmetry.space_group_name_H-M   'P 1'
#
loop_
_entity.id
_entity.type
_entity.pdbx_description
1 polymer ?
#
loop_
_entity_poly.entity_id
_entity_poly.type
_entity_poly.pdbx_seq_one_letter_code
_entity_poly.pdbx_strand_id
1 'polypeptide(L)'
;MYFLIDDLNPSVIQAEYAVRGKIVAEAAQIEQQLKAGKEFPFKSIAYLNIGNPQALGMPYQTMLREFIALCMAPHILKTNTEAFNPDAVSRAKDFIKENPAGIGAYTNSLGFESVRKQVAGF
;
A
#
# COMPACT_ATOMS: atom_id res chain seq x y z
N MET A 1 -15.14 16.98 30.33
CA MET A 1 -13.67 17.11 30.31
C MET A 1 -13.30 17.33 28.85
N TYR A 2 -12.64 18.45 28.54
CA TYR A 2 -12.20 18.78 27.18
C TYR A 2 -10.67 18.75 27.16
N PHE A 3 -10.10 18.24 26.07
CA PHE A 3 -8.67 18.33 25.78
C PHE A 3 -8.45 19.50 24.83
N LEU A 4 -7.49 20.36 25.17
CA LEU A 4 -7.03 21.48 24.36
C LEU A 4 -5.70 21.13 23.68
N ILE A 5 -5.33 21.91 22.66
CA ILE A 5 -4.03 21.74 21.98
C ILE A 5 -2.87 21.88 22.96
N ASP A 6 -3.00 22.77 23.94
CA ASP A 6 -1.98 23.02 24.97
C ASP A 6 -1.80 21.83 25.93
N ASP A 7 -2.75 20.89 25.97
CA ASP A 7 -2.65 19.66 26.75
C ASP A 7 -1.88 18.55 26.00
N LEU A 8 -1.52 18.75 24.72
CA LEU A 8 -0.80 17.78 23.91
C LEU A 8 0.71 17.84 24.14
N ASN A 9 1.39 16.71 23.87
CA ASN A 9 2.86 16.66 23.91
C ASN A 9 3.46 17.69 22.94
N PRO A 10 4.33 18.61 23.40
CA PRO A 10 4.95 19.63 22.56
C PRO A 10 5.67 19.07 21.32
N SER A 11 6.23 17.85 21.41
CA SER A 11 6.87 17.18 20.26
C SER A 11 5.89 16.84 19.15
N VAL A 12 4.61 16.58 19.46
CA VAL A 12 3.56 16.36 18.45
C VAL A 12 3.19 17.68 17.78
N ILE A 13 3.09 18.77 18.57
CA ILE A 13 2.78 20.10 18.06
C ILE A 13 3.88 20.61 17.11
N GLN A 14 5.13 20.32 17.43
CA GLN A 14 6.31 20.73 16.64
C GLN A 14 6.61 19.80 15.46
N ALA A 15 6.01 18.61 15.39
CA ALA A 15 6.28 17.66 14.33
C ALA A 15 5.67 18.12 13.00
N GLU A 16 6.50 18.25 11.97
CA GLU A 16 6.06 18.61 10.62
C GLU A 16 6.20 17.44 9.65
N TYR A 17 5.19 17.25 8.79
CA TYR A 17 5.22 16.27 7.70
C TYR A 17 4.74 16.88 6.39
N ALA A 18 5.64 17.63 5.75
CA ALA A 18 5.33 18.44 4.57
C ALA A 18 4.74 17.64 3.38
N VAL A 19 5.11 16.37 3.22
CA VAL A 19 4.61 15.49 2.13
C VAL A 19 3.08 15.36 2.15
N ARG A 20 2.45 15.49 3.32
CA ARG A 20 0.99 15.56 3.50
C ARG A 20 0.57 16.81 4.27
N GLY A 21 1.31 17.89 4.11
CA GLY A 21 1.11 19.14 4.84
C GLY A 21 0.10 20.07 4.16
N LYS A 22 0.22 21.37 4.49
CA LYS A 22 -0.72 22.43 4.08
C LYS A 22 -1.00 22.46 2.58
N ILE A 23 0.03 22.33 1.73
CA ILE A 23 -0.15 22.37 0.26
C ILE A 23 -1.11 21.29 -0.22
N VAL A 24 -1.03 20.08 0.33
CA VAL A 24 -1.90 18.95 -0.05
C VAL A 24 -3.32 19.18 0.46
N ALA A 25 -3.48 19.75 1.66
CA ALA A 25 -4.79 20.10 2.20
C ALA A 25 -5.49 21.17 1.35
N GLU A 26 -4.77 22.23 0.95
CA GLU A 26 -5.28 23.26 0.04
C GLU A 26 -5.64 22.67 -1.33
N ALA A 27 -4.79 21.80 -1.88
CA ALA A 27 -5.06 21.11 -3.14
C ALA A 27 -6.35 20.26 -3.07
N ALA A 28 -6.59 19.56 -1.96
CA ALA A 28 -7.82 18.80 -1.74
C ALA A 28 -9.06 19.70 -1.65
N GLN A 29 -8.95 20.87 -1.00
CA GLN A 29 -10.03 21.86 -0.99
C GLN A 29 -10.33 22.40 -2.39
N ILE A 30 -9.29 22.74 -3.16
CA ILE A 30 -9.44 23.18 -4.56
C ILE A 30 -10.07 22.08 -5.41
N GLU A 31 -9.68 20.82 -5.23
CA GLU A 31 -10.28 19.68 -5.92
C GLU A 31 -11.78 19.53 -5.60
N GLN A 32 -12.19 19.73 -4.35
CA GLN A 32 -13.61 19.77 -3.97
C GLN A 32 -14.34 20.95 -4.62
N GLN A 33 -13.71 22.12 -4.66
CA GLN A 33 -14.29 23.32 -5.30
C GLN A 33 -14.45 23.13 -6.82
N LEU A 34 -13.46 22.51 -7.49
CA LEU A 34 -13.55 22.10 -8.89
C LEU A 34 -14.75 21.15 -9.12
N LYS A 35 -14.92 20.14 -8.26
CA LYS A 35 -16.07 19.20 -8.31
C LYS A 35 -17.41 19.92 -8.08
N ALA A 36 -17.42 20.98 -7.29
CA ALA A 36 -18.59 21.83 -7.05
C ALA A 36 -18.85 22.86 -8.17
N GLY A 37 -18.04 22.88 -9.24
CA GLY A 37 -18.23 23.76 -10.39
C GLY A 37 -17.60 25.15 -10.26
N LYS A 38 -16.75 25.39 -9.25
CA LYS A 38 -15.97 26.62 -9.16
C LYS A 38 -14.92 26.65 -10.27
N GLU A 39 -14.83 27.78 -10.96
CA GLU A 39 -13.84 27.97 -12.02
C GLU A 39 -12.43 28.25 -11.47
N PHE A 40 -11.44 27.63 -12.10
CA PHE A 40 -10.01 27.82 -11.90
C PHE A 40 -9.32 27.85 -13.26
N PRO A 41 -8.07 28.38 -13.37
CA PRO A 41 -7.31 28.35 -14.63
C PRO A 41 -6.83 26.94 -15.06
N PHE A 42 -7.32 25.88 -14.40
CA PHE A 42 -7.02 24.47 -14.67
C PHE A 42 -8.27 23.63 -14.38
N LYS A 43 -8.31 22.40 -14.92
CA LYS A 43 -9.49 21.51 -14.84
C LYS A 43 -9.36 20.39 -13.81
N SER A 44 -8.16 20.12 -13.33
CA SER A 44 -7.86 19.04 -12.41
C SER A 44 -6.59 19.31 -11.62
N ILE A 45 -6.42 18.58 -10.52
CA ILE A 45 -5.21 18.59 -9.70
C ILE A 45 -4.38 17.36 -10.04
N ALA A 46 -3.08 17.56 -10.28
CA ALA A 46 -2.10 16.47 -10.39
C ALA A 46 -1.27 16.41 -9.10
N TYR A 47 -1.43 15.32 -8.35
CA TYR A 47 -0.69 15.11 -7.10
C TYR A 47 0.72 14.57 -7.39
N LEU A 48 1.70 15.48 -7.46
CA LEU A 48 3.13 15.18 -7.65
C LEU A 48 3.94 15.35 -6.36
N ASN A 49 3.28 15.41 -5.21
CA ASN A 49 3.88 15.66 -3.89
C ASN A 49 4.42 14.39 -3.21
N ILE A 50 3.99 13.20 -3.63
CA ILE A 50 4.39 11.91 -3.05
C ILE A 50 4.62 10.88 -4.16
N GLY A 51 5.60 9.99 -3.96
CA GLY A 51 5.83 8.86 -4.84
C GLY A 51 4.69 7.86 -4.79
N ASN A 52 3.64 8.10 -5.57
CA ASN A 52 2.48 7.20 -5.73
C ASN A 52 2.24 6.89 -7.21
N PRO A 53 3.11 6.08 -7.84
CA PRO A 53 3.08 5.91 -9.30
C PRO A 53 1.78 5.29 -9.80
N GLN A 54 1.17 4.37 -9.06
CA GLN A 54 -0.09 3.73 -9.46
C GLN A 54 -1.25 4.73 -9.50
N ALA A 55 -1.29 5.73 -8.61
CA ALA A 55 -2.28 6.81 -8.68
C ALA A 55 -2.11 7.72 -9.90
N LEU A 56 -0.91 7.72 -10.50
CA LEU A 56 -0.60 8.46 -11.73
C LEU A 56 -0.63 7.57 -12.99
N GLY A 57 -1.19 6.37 -12.89
CA GLY A 57 -1.42 5.49 -14.04
C GLY A 57 -0.32 4.47 -14.32
N MET A 58 0.65 4.28 -13.40
CA MET A 58 1.58 3.15 -13.53
C MET A 58 0.78 1.82 -13.47
N PRO A 59 0.90 0.94 -14.48
CA PRO A 59 0.21 -0.33 -14.46
C PRO A 59 0.73 -1.21 -13.32
N TYR A 60 -0.15 -2.05 -12.77
CA TYR A 60 0.27 -3.02 -11.78
C TYR A 60 1.06 -4.17 -12.42
N GLN A 61 1.90 -4.82 -11.62
CA GLN A 61 2.61 -6.04 -12.03
C GLN A 61 1.70 -7.25 -11.80
N THR A 62 1.21 -7.87 -12.87
CA THR A 62 0.25 -8.98 -12.82
C THR A 62 0.74 -10.15 -11.98
N MET A 63 1.98 -10.61 -12.21
CA MET A 63 2.57 -11.74 -11.49
C MET A 63 2.59 -11.51 -9.97
N LEU A 64 2.89 -10.30 -9.51
CA LEU A 64 2.88 -9.98 -8.07
C LEU A 64 1.47 -10.03 -7.48
N ARG A 65 0.46 -9.54 -8.22
CA ARG A 65 -0.94 -9.61 -7.77
C ARG A 65 -1.45 -11.04 -7.70
N GLU A 66 -1.09 -11.85 -8.69
CA GLU A 66 -1.41 -13.27 -8.72
C GLU A 66 -0.77 -14.04 -7.58
N PHE A 67 0.52 -13.80 -7.31
CA PHE A 67 1.22 -14.39 -6.16
C PHE A 67 0.52 -14.06 -4.83
N ILE A 68 0.19 -12.79 -4.60
CA ILE A 68 -0.52 -12.34 -3.39
C ILE A 68 -1.90 -13.01 -3.30
N ALA A 69 -2.66 -13.05 -4.40
CA ALA A 69 -3.98 -13.67 -4.43
C ALA A 69 -3.92 -15.17 -4.06
N LEU A 70 -2.94 -15.90 -4.59
CA LEU A 70 -2.74 -17.32 -4.27
C LEU A 70 -2.31 -17.54 -2.81
N CYS A 71 -1.56 -16.61 -2.21
CA CYS A 71 -1.24 -16.64 -0.78
C CYS A 71 -2.46 -16.33 0.11
N MET A 72 -3.35 -15.43 -0.35
CA MET A 72 -4.60 -15.09 0.35
C MET A 72 -5.65 -16.20 0.24
N ALA A 73 -5.70 -16.91 -0.88
CA ALA A 73 -6.67 -17.94 -1.20
C ALA A 73 -5.99 -19.26 -1.62
N PRO A 74 -5.26 -19.93 -0.70
CA PRO A 74 -4.42 -21.08 -1.05
C PRO A 74 -5.22 -22.31 -1.53
N HIS A 75 -6.54 -22.33 -1.33
CA HIS A 75 -7.40 -23.36 -1.89
C HIS A 75 -7.42 -23.35 -3.44
N ILE A 76 -7.17 -22.19 -4.07
CA ILE A 76 -7.10 -22.04 -5.53
C ILE A 76 -5.93 -22.86 -6.11
N LEU A 77 -4.84 -23.02 -5.35
CA LEU A 77 -3.69 -23.83 -5.76
C LEU A 77 -4.03 -25.31 -5.99
N LYS A 78 -5.22 -25.76 -5.57
CA LYS A 78 -5.72 -27.12 -5.76
C LYS A 78 -6.74 -27.25 -6.88
N THR A 79 -7.30 -26.14 -7.37
CA THR A 79 -8.48 -26.16 -8.25
C THR A 79 -8.29 -25.45 -9.57
N ASN A 80 -7.52 -24.37 -9.63
CA ASN A 80 -7.42 -23.52 -10.82
C ASN A 80 -6.06 -22.81 -10.85
N THR A 81 -4.98 -23.57 -11.05
CA THR A 81 -3.62 -23.01 -11.16
C THR A 81 -3.29 -22.54 -12.56
N GLU A 82 -3.96 -23.09 -13.57
CA GLU A 82 -3.79 -22.83 -14.99
C GLU A 82 -4.22 -21.42 -15.41
N ALA A 83 -5.06 -20.75 -14.62
CA ALA A 83 -5.45 -19.37 -14.83
C ALA A 83 -4.42 -18.33 -14.37
N PHE A 84 -3.30 -18.75 -13.76
CA PHE A 84 -2.30 -17.88 -13.15
C PHE A 84 -0.94 -18.03 -13.81
N ASN A 85 -0.08 -17.02 -13.68
CA ASN A 85 1.30 -17.11 -14.09
C ASN A 85 2.02 -18.28 -13.37
N PRO A 86 2.73 -19.17 -14.09
CA PRO A 86 3.41 -20.31 -13.49
C PRO A 86 4.42 -19.94 -12.39
N ASP A 87 5.11 -18.81 -12.52
CA ASP A 87 6.06 -18.32 -11.51
C ASP A 87 5.33 -17.86 -10.25
N ALA A 88 4.16 -17.24 -10.39
CA ALA A 88 3.32 -16.86 -9.25
C ALA A 88 2.83 -18.10 -8.49
N VAL A 89 2.39 -19.14 -9.22
CA VAL A 89 1.97 -20.43 -8.65
C VAL A 89 3.13 -21.10 -7.92
N SER A 90 4.31 -21.17 -8.54
CA SER A 90 5.50 -21.78 -7.95
C SER A 90 5.91 -21.06 -6.65
N ARG A 91 6.06 -19.74 -6.72
CA ARG A 91 6.42 -18.91 -5.55
C ARG A 91 5.39 -18.99 -4.43
N ALA A 92 4.10 -19.04 -4.75
CA ALA A 92 3.05 -19.18 -3.74
C ALA A 92 3.14 -20.54 -3.02
N LYS A 93 3.39 -21.63 -3.75
CA LYS A 93 3.58 -22.96 -3.15
C LYS A 93 4.80 -23.00 -2.22
N ASP A 94 5.93 -22.44 -2.65
CA ASP A 94 7.14 -22.37 -1.82
C ASP A 94 6.92 -21.52 -0.57
N PHE A 95 6.31 -20.34 -0.74
CA PHE A 95 5.99 -19.45 0.37
C PHE A 95 5.08 -20.13 1.41
N ILE A 96 4.00 -20.79 0.99
CA ILE A 96 3.06 -21.47 1.90
C ILE A 96 3.72 -22.67 2.59
N LYS A 97 4.60 -23.40 1.89
CA LYS A 97 5.35 -24.52 2.48
C LYS A 97 6.26 -24.05 3.62
N GLU A 98 6.92 -22.91 3.45
CA GLU A 98 7.77 -22.31 4.49
C GLU A 98 6.97 -21.60 5.59
N ASN A 99 5.71 -21.23 5.31
CA ASN A 99 4.84 -20.46 6.21
C ASN A 99 3.46 -21.14 6.36
N PRO A 100 3.35 -22.26 7.08
CA PRO A 100 2.12 -23.06 7.16
C PRO A 100 0.95 -22.35 7.86
N ALA A 101 1.22 -21.33 8.67
CA ALA A 101 0.19 -20.47 9.26
C ALA A 101 -0.39 -19.44 8.24
N GLY A 102 0.15 -19.41 7.03
CA GLY A 102 -0.24 -18.48 5.97
C GLY A 102 0.14 -17.04 6.29
N ILE A 103 -0.65 -16.10 5.78
CA ILE A 103 -0.42 -14.65 5.89
C ILE A 103 -1.36 -13.94 6.89
N GLY A 104 -2.18 -14.71 7.62
CA GLY A 104 -3.15 -14.15 8.57
C GLY A 104 -2.65 -14.08 10.02
N ALA A 105 -1.69 -14.92 10.39
CA ALA A 105 -1.12 -14.94 11.73
C ALA A 105 0.04 -13.96 11.86
N TYR A 106 0.36 -13.58 13.10
CA TYR A 106 1.57 -12.83 13.39
C TYR A 106 2.81 -13.63 12.97
N THR A 107 3.81 -12.89 12.50
CA THR A 107 5.16 -13.41 12.26
C THR A 107 6.07 -13.05 13.42
N ASN A 108 7.34 -13.46 13.36
CA ASN A 108 8.37 -12.86 14.21
C ASN A 108 8.37 -11.32 14.00
N SER A 109 8.76 -10.52 14.99
CA SER A 109 8.80 -9.05 14.88
C SER A 109 9.68 -8.54 13.73
N LEU A 110 10.64 -9.34 13.25
CA LEU A 110 11.47 -9.03 12.09
C LEU A 110 10.81 -9.41 10.74
N GLY A 111 9.64 -10.03 10.75
CA GLY A 111 8.93 -10.56 9.58
C GLY A 111 9.21 -12.05 9.33
N PHE A 112 8.63 -12.57 8.23
CA PHE A 112 8.82 -13.95 7.78
C PHE A 112 10.30 -14.25 7.54
N GLU A 113 10.83 -15.28 8.20
CA GLU A 113 12.23 -15.69 8.01
C GLU A 113 12.51 -16.12 6.57
N SER A 114 11.57 -16.82 5.92
CA SER A 114 11.63 -17.20 4.51
C SER A 114 11.91 -16.00 3.60
N VAL A 115 11.15 -14.91 3.80
CA VAL A 115 11.27 -13.68 3.04
C VAL A 115 12.60 -12.99 3.33
N ARG A 116 13.01 -12.92 4.61
CA ARG A 116 14.31 -12.33 4.97
C ARG A 116 15.49 -13.03 4.32
N LYS A 117 15.46 -14.37 4.24
CA LYS A 117 16.51 -15.16 3.55
C LYS A 117 16.54 -14.86 2.05
N GLN A 118 15.37 -14.76 1.41
CA GLN A 118 15.29 -14.41 -0.01
C GLN A 118 15.81 -12.99 -0.28
N VAL A 119 15.47 -12.01 0.56
CA VAL A 119 15.98 -10.63 0.45
C VAL A 119 17.50 -10.59 0.62
N ALA A 120 18.07 -11.35 1.55
CA ALA A 120 19.51 -11.41 1.75
C ALA A 120 20.27 -12.08 0.58
N GLY A 121 19.58 -12.89 -0.23
CA GLY A 121 20.16 -13.60 -1.37
C GLY A 121 19.83 -13.01 -2.75
N PHE A 122 19.11 -11.88 -2.81
CA PHE A 122 18.79 -11.16 -4.04
C PHE A 122 19.86 -10.11 -4.36
#